data_AF-A0A0D2P7Z8-F1
#
_entry.id   AF-A0A0D2P7Z8-F1
#
_cell.length_a   1.000
_cell.length_b   1.000
_cell.length_c   1.000
_cell.angle_alpha   90.00
_cell.angle_beta   90.00
_cell.angle_gamma   90.00
#
_symmetry.space_group_name_H-M   'P 1'
#
loop_
_entity.id
_entity.type
_entity.pdbx_description
1 polymer ?
#
loop_
_entity_poly.entity_id
_entity_poly.type
_entity_poly.pdbx_seq_one_letter_code
_entity_poly.pdbx_strand_id
1 'polypeptide(L)'
;MRYDILDFVDTAQCDPPLISHPICAQRQAGLARDWREYQHPLGHAYFYNATLRILTTEDLRNPEILQRLLTAHTARIACDPLADRLPTDAEFVIADGAVRDVHSRLAGVSYHFDDDAGLSDAPKAAFWAHMAAFPAHSRHLPPHTESAFVRALDAARARAARGVLSGLADQEIHWISEQYRGFLVQRQQGMNVTALLSWLIGVVMPQIGPVGGSIS
;
A
#
# COMPACT_ATOMS: atom_id res chain seq x y z
N MET A 1 0.59 -8.56 13.81
CA MET A 1 1.25 -9.70 13.13
C MET A 1 2.56 -9.16 12.57
N ARG A 2 3.73 -9.52 13.14
CA ARG A 2 5.02 -9.21 12.48
C ARG A 2 5.15 -10.22 11.36
N TYR A 3 4.87 -9.80 10.13
CA TYR A 3 5.29 -10.57 8.97
C TYR A 3 6.80 -10.47 8.91
N ASP A 4 7.48 -11.62 8.98
CA ASP A 4 8.91 -11.67 8.77
C ASP A 4 9.15 -11.30 7.30
N ILE A 5 9.91 -10.23 7.04
CA ILE A 5 10.25 -9.82 5.66
C ILE A 5 10.86 -11.02 4.92
N LEU A 6 11.50 -11.93 5.65
CA LEU A 6 12.14 -13.16 5.20
C LEU A 6 11.14 -14.22 4.68
N ASP A 7 9.93 -14.35 5.25
CA ASP A 7 8.94 -15.37 4.82
C ASP A 7 8.45 -15.14 3.37
N PHE A 8 8.44 -13.87 2.92
CA PHE A 8 8.17 -13.54 1.52
C PHE A 8 9.35 -13.88 0.60
N VAL A 9 10.57 -13.83 1.10
CA VAL A 9 11.77 -14.06 0.26
C VAL A 9 11.83 -15.52 -0.16
N ASP A 10 11.56 -16.44 0.75
CA ASP A 10 11.49 -17.86 0.42
C ASP A 10 10.34 -18.13 -0.58
N THR A 11 9.19 -17.46 -0.47
CA THR A 11 8.10 -17.62 -1.44
C THR A 11 8.33 -16.92 -2.78
N ALA A 12 9.10 -15.83 -2.82
CA ALA A 12 9.49 -15.14 -4.06
C ALA A 12 10.70 -15.80 -4.76
N GLN A 13 11.51 -16.57 -4.01
CA GLN A 13 12.63 -17.36 -4.54
C GLN A 13 12.22 -18.79 -4.96
N CYS A 14 11.16 -19.36 -4.38
CA CYS A 14 10.79 -20.77 -4.62
C CYS A 14 10.18 -21.09 -5.99
N ASP A 15 9.73 -20.11 -6.77
CA ASP A 15 9.36 -20.34 -8.18
C ASP A 15 9.23 -18.96 -8.85
N PRO A 16 10.12 -18.56 -9.79
CA PRO A 16 9.66 -17.59 -10.78
C PRO A 16 8.49 -18.28 -11.48
N PRO A 17 7.24 -17.79 -11.41
CA PRO A 17 6.15 -18.45 -12.09
C PRO A 17 6.57 -18.56 -13.55
N LEU A 18 6.78 -19.81 -13.97
CA LEU A 18 7.04 -20.21 -15.34
C LEU A 18 6.14 -19.33 -16.21
N ILE A 19 6.77 -18.41 -16.94
CA ILE A 19 6.30 -17.75 -18.15
C ILE A 19 4.80 -18.01 -18.39
N SER A 20 3.88 -17.16 -17.88
CA SER A 20 2.53 -16.92 -18.45
C SER A 20 1.55 -16.08 -17.62
N HIS A 21 1.75 -15.85 -16.32
CA HIS A 21 0.74 -15.11 -15.53
C HIS A 21 1.18 -13.68 -15.23
N PRO A 22 0.45 -12.65 -15.70
CA PRO A 22 0.73 -11.30 -15.26
C PRO A 22 0.54 -11.28 -13.74
N ILE A 23 1.58 -10.87 -13.02
CA ILE A 23 1.63 -10.67 -11.55
C ILE A 23 0.56 -9.64 -11.09
N CYS A 24 -0.25 -9.12 -12.01
CA CYS A 24 -1.47 -8.35 -11.79
C CYS A 24 -2.61 -8.93 -12.67
N ALA A 25 -3.05 -10.17 -12.41
CA ALA A 25 -4.21 -10.72 -13.09
C ALA A 25 -5.47 -10.00 -12.61
N GLN A 26 -5.87 -8.94 -13.32
CA GLN A 26 -7.13 -8.27 -13.07
C GLN A 26 -8.28 -9.22 -13.40
N ARG A 27 -9.10 -9.58 -12.41
CA ARG A 27 -10.30 -10.41 -12.62
C ARG A 27 -11.56 -9.58 -12.45
N GLN A 28 -12.54 -9.84 -13.30
CA GLN A 28 -13.86 -9.17 -13.28
C GLN A 28 -15.02 -10.17 -13.23
N ALA A 29 -14.75 -11.48 -13.35
CA ALA A 29 -15.79 -12.51 -13.37
C ALA A 29 -16.59 -12.51 -12.05
N GLY A 30 -17.91 -12.30 -12.16
CA GLY A 30 -18.82 -12.29 -11.02
C GLY A 30 -18.82 -11.00 -10.20
N LEU A 31 -18.12 -9.94 -10.64
CA LEU A 31 -18.11 -8.65 -9.96
C LEU A 31 -19.11 -7.67 -10.60
N ALA A 32 -19.64 -6.77 -9.77
CA ALA A 32 -20.44 -5.65 -10.23
C ALA A 32 -19.65 -4.71 -11.15
N ARG A 33 -20.36 -3.89 -11.92
CA ARG A 33 -19.76 -2.92 -12.86
C ARG A 33 -18.75 -2.02 -12.13
N ASP A 34 -17.65 -1.72 -12.81
CA ASP A 34 -16.55 -0.85 -12.35
C ASP A 34 -15.69 -1.37 -11.18
N TRP A 35 -15.99 -2.55 -10.66
CA TRP A 35 -15.14 -3.27 -9.72
C TRP A 35 -14.09 -4.12 -10.42
N ARG A 36 -12.91 -4.18 -9.82
CA ARG A 36 -11.77 -4.97 -10.28
C ARG A 36 -11.14 -5.68 -9.09
N GLU A 37 -10.88 -6.97 -9.25
CA GLU A 37 -10.03 -7.71 -8.33
C GLU A 37 -8.57 -7.54 -8.71
N TYR A 38 -7.74 -7.28 -7.71
CA TYR A 38 -6.29 -7.20 -7.82
C TYR A 38 -5.65 -8.24 -6.92
N GLN A 39 -4.55 -8.82 -7.39
CA GLN A 39 -3.73 -9.73 -6.61
C GLN A 39 -2.60 -8.97 -5.93
N HIS A 40 -2.49 -9.11 -4.62
CA HIS A 40 -1.38 -8.63 -3.83
C HIS A 40 -0.12 -9.49 -4.08
N PRO A 41 1.12 -8.95 -3.95
CA PRO A 41 2.35 -9.73 -4.06
C PRO A 41 2.42 -10.97 -3.15
N LEU A 42 1.73 -10.94 -2.01
CA LEU A 42 1.58 -12.07 -1.07
C LEU A 42 0.46 -13.06 -1.45
N GLY A 43 -0.10 -12.96 -2.66
CA GLY A 43 -1.08 -13.90 -3.19
C GLY A 43 -2.54 -13.65 -2.82
N HIS A 44 -2.83 -12.85 -1.79
CA HIS A 44 -4.21 -12.50 -1.42
C HIS A 44 -4.84 -11.50 -2.39
N ALA A 45 -6.17 -11.50 -2.46
CA ALA A 45 -6.94 -10.61 -3.33
C ALA A 45 -7.50 -9.42 -2.56
N TYR A 46 -7.69 -8.31 -3.27
CA TYR A 46 -8.48 -7.17 -2.83
C TYR A 46 -9.21 -6.56 -4.03
N PHE A 47 -10.19 -5.71 -3.76
CA PHE A 47 -11.07 -5.14 -4.75
C PHE A 47 -10.96 -3.63 -4.75
N TYR A 48 -11.01 -3.05 -5.95
CA TYR A 48 -11.00 -1.61 -6.13
C TYR A 48 -12.07 -1.17 -7.11
N ASN A 49 -12.80 -0.11 -6.75
CA ASN A 49 -13.70 0.61 -7.65
C ASN A 49 -13.09 1.98 -7.98
N ALA A 50 -12.73 2.22 -9.23
CA ALA A 50 -12.06 3.46 -9.63
C ALA A 50 -12.98 4.70 -9.59
N THR A 51 -14.28 4.51 -9.81
CA THR A 51 -15.27 5.59 -9.82
C THR A 51 -15.58 6.08 -8.41
N LEU A 52 -15.81 5.13 -7.49
CA LEU A 52 -16.10 5.42 -6.09
C LEU A 52 -14.83 5.56 -5.24
N ARG A 53 -13.67 5.14 -5.77
CA ARG A 53 -12.37 5.07 -5.11
C ARG A 53 -12.39 4.28 -3.81
N ILE A 54 -13.10 3.16 -3.83
CA ILE A 54 -13.20 2.28 -2.68
C ILE A 54 -12.23 1.11 -2.83
N LEU A 55 -11.51 0.81 -1.76
CA LEU A 55 -10.70 -0.37 -1.56
C LEU A 55 -11.32 -1.25 -0.48
N THR A 56 -11.32 -2.56 -0.70
CA THR A 56 -11.73 -3.53 0.32
C THR A 56 -11.08 -4.89 0.08
N THR A 57 -10.91 -5.68 1.13
CA THR A 57 -10.52 -7.09 1.06
C THR A 57 -11.71 -8.04 1.18
N GLU A 58 -12.93 -7.52 1.40
CA GLU A 58 -14.15 -8.33 1.51
C GLU A 58 -14.59 -8.89 0.15
N ASP A 59 -15.15 -10.10 0.12
CA ASP A 59 -15.57 -10.74 -1.13
C ASP A 59 -16.85 -10.12 -1.70
N LEU A 60 -16.68 -9.26 -2.70
CA LEU A 60 -17.75 -8.51 -3.36
C LEU A 60 -18.65 -9.37 -4.26
N ARG A 61 -18.35 -10.66 -4.41
CA ARG A 61 -19.26 -11.62 -5.05
C ARG A 61 -20.49 -11.88 -4.19
N ASN A 62 -20.39 -11.65 -2.88
CA ASN A 62 -21.55 -11.64 -2.00
C ASN A 62 -22.31 -10.30 -2.15
N PRO A 63 -23.56 -10.31 -2.65
CA PRO A 63 -24.34 -9.09 -2.84
C PRO A 63 -24.62 -8.34 -1.53
N GLU A 64 -24.71 -9.03 -0.39
CA GLU A 64 -24.91 -8.39 0.91
C GLU A 64 -23.69 -7.58 1.33
N ILE A 65 -22.48 -8.11 1.12
CA ILE A 65 -21.22 -7.39 1.37
C ILE A 65 -21.17 -6.14 0.51
N LEU A 66 -21.44 -6.27 -0.79
CA LEU A 66 -21.45 -5.15 -1.71
C LEU A 66 -22.45 -4.08 -1.28
N GLN A 67 -23.68 -4.46 -0.91
CA GLN A 67 -24.70 -3.52 -0.47
C GLN A 67 -24.29 -2.78 0.81
N ARG A 68 -23.71 -3.49 1.80
CA ARG A 68 -23.21 -2.86 3.03
C ARG A 68 -22.11 -1.84 2.73
N LEU A 69 -21.14 -2.20 1.90
CA LEU A 69 -20.03 -1.34 1.53
C LEU A 69 -20.52 -0.06 0.82
N LEU A 70 -21.44 -0.18 -0.14
CA LEU A 70 -22.01 0.98 -0.84
C LEU A 70 -22.82 1.88 0.10
N THR A 71 -23.53 1.29 1.06
CA THR A 71 -24.28 2.02 2.09
C THR A 71 -23.33 2.81 2.98
N ALA A 72 -22.27 2.17 3.48
CA ALA A 72 -21.25 2.80 4.32
C ALA A 72 -20.59 3.99 3.63
N HIS A 73 -20.18 3.82 2.37
CA HIS A 73 -19.58 4.88 1.57
C HIS A 73 -20.53 6.07 1.36
N THR A 74 -21.80 5.80 1.02
CA THR A 74 -22.79 6.84 0.74
C THR A 74 -23.16 7.62 2.01
N ALA A 75 -23.43 6.90 3.11
CA ALA A 75 -23.72 7.51 4.40
C ALA A 75 -22.58 8.43 4.85
N ARG A 76 -21.33 8.04 4.56
CA ARG A 76 -20.16 8.82 4.92
C ARG A 76 -20.03 10.12 4.12
N ILE A 77 -20.10 10.05 2.79
CA ILE A 77 -19.99 11.25 1.93
C ILE A 77 -21.05 12.28 2.31
N ALA A 78 -22.25 11.84 2.69
CA ALA A 78 -23.34 12.74 3.04
C ALA A 78 -23.14 13.47 4.39
N CYS A 79 -22.37 12.92 5.32
CA CYS A 79 -22.32 13.38 6.71
C CYS A 79 -20.98 14.04 7.12
N ASP A 80 -19.96 14.07 6.26
CA ASP A 80 -18.65 14.61 6.64
C ASP A 80 -18.49 16.10 6.36
N PRO A 81 -18.38 16.97 7.39
CA PRO A 81 -18.01 18.37 7.17
C PRO A 81 -16.58 18.54 6.63
N LEU A 82 -15.74 17.50 6.69
CA LEU A 82 -14.37 17.51 6.17
C LEU A 82 -14.24 16.88 4.78
N ALA A 83 -15.31 16.36 4.18
CA ALA A 83 -15.26 15.74 2.84
C ALA A 83 -14.70 16.72 1.79
N ASP A 84 -15.09 18.00 1.88
CA ASP A 84 -14.64 19.04 0.97
C ASP A 84 -13.14 19.36 1.08
N ARG A 85 -12.47 18.90 2.16
CA ARG A 85 -11.04 19.10 2.39
C ARG A 85 -10.19 17.92 1.93
N LEU A 86 -10.82 16.81 1.52
CA LEU A 86 -10.09 15.64 1.06
C LEU A 86 -9.38 15.92 -0.27
N PRO A 87 -8.16 15.39 -0.47
CA PRO A 87 -7.50 15.46 -1.76
C PRO A 87 -8.36 14.86 -2.88
N THR A 88 -8.21 15.41 -4.07
CA THR A 88 -9.01 15.01 -5.25
C THR A 88 -8.72 13.59 -5.72
N ASP A 89 -7.78 12.85 -5.13
CA ASP A 89 -7.47 11.45 -5.40
C ASP A 89 -7.74 10.53 -4.19
N ALA A 90 -8.43 11.03 -3.16
CA ALA A 90 -8.69 10.26 -1.94
C ALA A 90 -9.37 8.92 -2.24
N GLU A 91 -8.80 7.85 -1.67
CA GLU A 91 -9.27 6.47 -1.71
C GLU A 91 -9.80 6.10 -0.31
N PHE A 92 -10.95 5.42 -0.26
CA PHE A 92 -11.60 4.98 0.96
C PHE A 92 -11.35 3.49 1.18
N VAL A 93 -10.79 3.12 2.33
CA VAL A 93 -10.66 1.72 2.73
C VAL A 93 -11.87 1.35 3.58
N ILE A 94 -12.68 0.41 3.08
CA ILE A 94 -13.89 -0.06 3.76
C ILE A 94 -13.70 -1.51 4.17
N ALA A 95 -13.93 -1.77 5.45
CA ALA A 95 -13.87 -3.10 6.04
C ALA A 95 -14.93 -3.25 7.12
N ASP A 96 -15.58 -4.41 7.14
CA ASP A 96 -16.67 -4.76 8.04
C ASP A 96 -17.85 -3.80 7.93
N GLY A 97 -18.11 -3.29 6.72
CA GLY A 97 -19.19 -2.34 6.46
C GLY A 97 -18.97 -0.95 7.04
N ALA A 98 -17.75 -0.58 7.40
CA ALA A 98 -17.40 0.78 7.86
C ALA A 98 -16.18 1.32 7.10
N VAL A 99 -16.17 2.64 6.84
CA VAL A 99 -14.96 3.32 6.35
C VAL A 99 -13.97 3.34 7.50
N ARG A 100 -12.77 2.79 7.29
CA ARG A 100 -11.73 2.73 8.33
C ARG A 100 -10.72 3.84 8.16
N ASP A 101 -10.27 4.02 6.93
CA ASP A 101 -9.20 4.95 6.61
C ASP A 101 -9.44 5.60 5.24
N VAL A 102 -8.86 6.79 5.08
CA VAL A 102 -8.89 7.53 3.82
C VAL A 102 -7.44 7.88 3.45
N HIS A 103 -7.08 7.67 2.19
CA HIS A 103 -5.69 7.82 1.73
C HIS A 103 -5.62 8.64 0.46
N SER A 104 -4.65 9.55 0.37
CA SER A 104 -4.29 10.19 -0.89
C SER A 104 -2.88 9.76 -1.28
N ARG A 105 -2.78 9.11 -2.45
CA ARG A 105 -1.50 8.70 -3.00
C ARG A 105 -0.72 9.92 -3.47
N LEU A 106 -1.36 10.84 -4.18
CA LEU A 106 -0.71 12.03 -4.73
C LEU A 106 -0.18 12.97 -3.64
N ALA A 107 -0.97 13.23 -2.60
CA ALA A 107 -0.54 14.08 -1.48
C ALA A 107 0.34 13.32 -0.47
N GLY A 108 0.35 11.99 -0.52
CA GLY A 108 1.17 11.18 0.37
C GLY A 108 0.67 11.19 1.81
N VAL A 109 -0.64 11.33 2.03
CA VAL A 109 -1.26 11.49 3.35
C VAL A 109 -2.30 10.40 3.60
N SER A 110 -2.53 10.14 4.88
CA SER A 110 -3.56 9.20 5.35
C SER A 110 -4.35 9.87 6.45
N TYR A 111 -5.59 9.46 6.58
CA TYR A 111 -6.51 9.89 7.61
C TYR A 111 -7.17 8.68 8.24
N HIS A 112 -7.33 8.72 9.56
CA HIS A 112 -8.13 7.73 10.26
C HIS A 112 -9.56 8.24 10.37
N PHE A 113 -10.52 7.33 10.22
CA PHE A 113 -11.91 7.63 10.45
C PHE A 113 -12.40 7.00 11.75
N ASP A 114 -12.89 7.87 12.63
CA ASP A 114 -13.55 7.50 13.87
C ASP A 114 -15.04 7.89 13.77
N ASP A 115 -15.93 7.00 14.21
CA ASP A 115 -17.38 7.22 14.10
C ASP A 115 -17.85 8.44 14.94
N ASP A 116 -17.18 8.73 16.06
CA ASP A 116 -17.55 9.80 16.98
C ASP A 116 -16.78 11.11 16.68
N ALA A 117 -15.49 11.01 16.37
CA ALA A 117 -14.59 12.16 16.17
C ALA A 117 -14.44 12.57 14.71
N GLY A 118 -14.90 11.74 13.76
CA GLY A 118 -14.79 11.99 12.33
C GLY A 118 -13.38 11.74 11.79
N LEU A 119 -13.01 12.51 10.76
CA LEU A 119 -11.73 12.36 10.08
C LEU A 119 -10.60 13.05 10.86
N SER A 120 -9.52 12.33 11.10
CA SER A 120 -8.30 12.86 11.75
C SER A 120 -7.05 12.47 10.98
N ASP A 121 -5.99 13.27 11.07
CA ASP A 121 -4.72 12.98 10.42
C ASP A 121 -4.11 11.69 10.99
N ALA A 122 -3.75 10.76 10.11
CA ALA A 122 -3.05 9.55 10.49
C ALA A 122 -1.52 9.75 10.38
N PRO A 123 -0.72 9.04 11.20
CA PRO A 123 0.73 9.12 11.12
C PRO A 123 1.23 8.68 9.74
N LYS A 124 2.38 9.20 9.31
CA LYS A 124 2.99 8.84 8.02
C LYS A 124 3.18 7.33 7.83
N ALA A 125 3.34 6.58 8.92
CA ALA A 125 3.39 5.11 8.88
C ALA A 125 2.13 4.48 8.28
N ALA A 126 0.94 5.05 8.52
CA ALA A 126 -0.32 4.58 7.94
C ALA A 126 -0.34 4.72 6.41
N PHE A 127 0.30 5.76 5.86
CA PHE A 127 0.46 5.91 4.41
C PHE A 127 1.31 4.80 3.80
N TRP A 128 2.41 4.44 4.46
CA TRP A 128 3.26 3.34 4.00
C TRP A 128 2.56 1.99 4.13
N ALA A 129 1.81 1.77 5.22
CA ALA A 129 0.99 0.59 5.39
C ALA A 129 -0.07 0.46 4.29
N HIS A 130 -0.73 1.56 3.90
CA HIS A 130 -1.66 1.59 2.77
C HIS A 130 -0.99 1.17 1.46
N MET A 131 0.19 1.74 1.16
CA MET A 131 0.92 1.36 -0.05
C MET A 131 1.30 -0.11 -0.07
N ALA A 132 1.59 -0.69 1.10
CA ALA A 132 1.89 -2.10 1.24
C ALA A 132 0.64 -2.94 1.02
N ALA A 133 -0.48 -2.61 1.67
CA ALA A 133 -1.72 -3.38 1.62
C ALA A 133 -2.40 -3.36 0.23
N PHE A 134 -2.32 -2.24 -0.49
CA PHE A 134 -2.98 -2.07 -1.80
C PHE A 134 -1.99 -1.56 -2.87
N PRO A 135 -1.05 -2.42 -3.33
CA PRO A 135 0.07 -1.97 -4.15
C PRO A 135 -0.22 -1.99 -5.66
N ALA A 136 -1.21 -2.75 -6.13
CA ALA A 136 -1.35 -3.17 -7.53
C ALA A 136 -2.41 -2.42 -8.35
N HIS A 137 -3.36 -1.72 -7.71
CA HIS A 137 -4.40 -0.97 -8.43
C HIS A 137 -3.88 0.33 -9.05
N SER A 138 -2.76 0.85 -8.53
CA SER A 138 -2.10 2.03 -9.10
C SER A 138 -1.05 1.63 -10.15
N ARG A 139 -1.03 2.36 -11.27
CA ARG A 139 -0.02 2.18 -12.33
C ARG A 139 1.32 2.83 -12.00
N HIS A 140 1.30 3.80 -11.10
CA HIS A 140 2.48 4.59 -10.74
C HIS A 140 2.68 4.58 -9.22
N LEU A 141 3.95 4.66 -8.82
CA LEU A 141 4.28 5.00 -7.45
C LEU A 141 3.88 6.44 -7.16
N PRO A 142 3.54 6.77 -5.91
CA PRO A 142 3.31 8.14 -5.52
C PRO A 142 4.54 9.04 -5.80
N PRO A 143 4.32 10.35 -6.03
CA PRO A 143 5.40 11.29 -6.26
C PRO A 143 6.45 11.23 -5.14
N HIS A 144 7.73 11.34 -5.52
CA HIS A 144 8.88 11.39 -4.62
C HIS A 144 9.14 10.15 -3.74
N THR A 145 8.28 9.12 -3.78
CA THR A 145 8.38 7.93 -2.94
C THR A 145 9.70 7.17 -3.13
N GLU A 146 10.13 6.91 -4.36
CA GLU A 146 11.43 6.27 -4.61
C GLU A 146 12.60 7.09 -4.04
N SER A 147 12.57 8.41 -4.22
CA SER A 147 13.64 9.27 -3.70
C SER A 147 13.68 9.27 -2.16
N ALA A 148 12.52 9.24 -1.51
CA ALA A 148 12.42 9.15 -0.05
C ALA A 148 12.93 7.80 0.45
N PHE A 149 12.60 6.71 -0.25
CA PHE A 149 13.05 5.37 0.05
C PHE A 149 14.57 5.23 -0.04
N VAL A 150 15.19 5.70 -1.13
CA VAL A 150 16.66 5.66 -1.29
C VAL A 150 17.34 6.46 -0.18
N ARG A 151 16.89 7.69 0.11
CA ARG A 151 17.44 8.50 1.20
C ARG A 151 17.31 7.80 2.56
N ALA A 152 16.19 7.12 2.80
CA ALA A 152 15.96 6.39 4.03
C ALA A 152 16.92 5.20 4.17
N LEU A 153 17.12 4.41 3.10
CA LEU A 153 18.09 3.32 3.08
C LEU A 153 19.53 3.81 3.30
N ASP A 154 19.94 4.88 2.63
CA ASP A 154 21.27 5.47 2.81
C ASP A 154 21.48 5.93 4.26
N ALA A 155 20.47 6.58 4.85
CA ALA A 155 20.51 7.00 6.25
C ALA A 155 20.51 5.81 7.23
N ALA A 156 19.79 4.73 6.93
CA ALA A 156 19.83 3.48 7.69
C ALA A 156 21.23 2.88 7.68
N ARG A 157 21.83 2.76 6.49
CA ARG A 157 23.19 2.24 6.31
C ARG A 157 24.23 3.07 7.05
N ALA A 158 24.13 4.39 6.97
CA ALA A 158 25.03 5.30 7.69
C ALA A 158 24.87 5.22 9.22
N ARG A 159 23.68 4.88 9.73
CA ARG A 159 23.47 4.61 11.17
C ARG A 159 24.08 3.28 11.58
N ALA A 160 23.83 2.22 10.80
CA ALA A 160 24.38 0.89 11.03
C ALA A 160 25.91 0.90 11.06
N ALA A 161 26.56 1.59 10.10
CA ALA A 161 28.02 1.75 10.06
C ALA A 161 28.60 2.48 11.29
N ARG A 162 27.80 3.27 12.00
CA ARG A 162 28.18 3.96 13.24
C ARG A 162 27.81 3.17 14.51
N GLY A 163 27.31 1.95 14.36
CA GLY A 163 26.82 1.13 15.49
C GLY A 163 25.55 1.68 16.15
N VAL A 164 24.86 2.63 15.49
CA VAL A 164 23.57 3.14 15.99
C VAL A 164 22.49 2.15 15.63
N LEU A 165 21.74 1.69 16.63
CA LEU A 165 20.59 0.81 16.42
C LEU A 165 19.63 1.45 15.41
N SER A 166 19.49 0.76 14.29
CA SER A 166 18.48 1.02 13.28
C SER A 166 17.37 -0.01 13.50
N GLY A 167 16.14 0.26 13.05
CA GLY A 167 15.06 -0.73 13.07
C GLY A 167 15.33 -1.96 12.21
N LEU A 168 16.39 -1.91 11.40
CA LEU A 168 16.90 -2.98 10.53
C LEU A 168 18.38 -3.28 10.82
N ALA A 169 18.77 -4.55 10.71
CA ALA A 169 20.16 -5.00 10.70
C ALA A 169 20.86 -4.64 9.38
N ASP A 170 22.20 -4.56 9.39
CA ASP A 170 22.99 -4.22 8.19
C ASP A 170 22.74 -5.19 7.03
N GLN A 171 22.61 -6.49 7.34
CA GLN A 171 22.28 -7.52 6.36
C GLN A 171 20.90 -7.31 5.73
N GLU A 172 19.90 -6.89 6.51
CA GLU A 172 18.55 -6.59 6.00
C GLU A 172 18.59 -5.36 5.08
N ILE A 173 19.31 -4.30 5.47
CA ILE A 173 19.49 -3.09 4.64
C ILE A 173 20.16 -3.43 3.31
N HIS A 174 21.20 -4.28 3.34
CA HIS A 174 21.88 -4.75 2.14
C HIS A 174 20.92 -5.52 1.23
N TRP A 175 20.20 -6.50 1.77
CA TRP A 175 19.26 -7.31 1.02
C TRP A 175 18.12 -6.49 0.40
N ILE A 176 17.51 -5.57 1.16
CA ILE A 176 16.48 -4.66 0.65
C ILE A 176 17.02 -3.82 -0.52
N SER A 177 18.26 -3.35 -0.39
CA SER A 177 18.92 -2.56 -1.45
C SER A 177 19.12 -3.38 -2.73
N GLU A 178 19.48 -4.65 -2.61
CA GLU A 178 19.61 -5.56 -3.75
C GLU A 178 18.27 -5.85 -4.42
N GLN A 179 17.23 -6.15 -3.64
CA GLN A 179 15.88 -6.37 -4.17
C GLN A 179 15.36 -5.16 -4.94
N TYR A 180 15.48 -3.97 -4.34
CA TYR A 180 15.09 -2.72 -5.00
C TYR A 180 15.83 -2.54 -6.34
N ARG A 181 17.15 -2.76 -6.38
CA ARG A 181 17.94 -2.69 -7.62
C ARG A 181 17.47 -3.75 -8.64
N GLY A 182 17.15 -4.95 -8.19
CA GLY A 182 16.59 -6.01 -9.04
C GLY A 182 15.30 -5.56 -9.73
N PHE A 183 14.37 -4.96 -8.98
CA PHE A 183 13.14 -4.40 -9.56
C PHE A 183 13.42 -3.25 -10.53
N LEU A 184 14.42 -2.39 -10.25
CA LEU A 184 14.81 -1.34 -11.20
C LEU A 184 15.31 -1.89 -12.54
N VAL A 185 16.11 -2.96 -12.52
CA VAL A 185 16.57 -3.64 -13.74
C VAL A 185 15.39 -4.23 -14.52
N GLN A 186 14.47 -4.92 -13.84
CA GLN A 186 13.26 -5.45 -14.47
C GLN A 186 12.39 -4.35 -15.09
N ARG A 187 12.25 -3.20 -14.40
CA ARG A 187 11.55 -2.03 -14.94
C ARG A 187 12.18 -1.51 -16.22
N GLN A 188 13.51 -1.45 -16.28
CA GLN A 188 14.25 -1.03 -17.49
C GLN A 188 14.07 -2.02 -18.66
N GLN A 189 13.78 -3.28 -18.36
CA GLN A 189 13.42 -4.30 -19.35
C GLN A 189 11.94 -4.25 -19.78
N GLY A 190 11.18 -3.27 -19.31
CA GLY A 190 9.76 -3.08 -19.65
C GLY A 190 8.78 -3.86 -18.78
N MET A 191 9.25 -4.53 -17.71
CA MET A 191 8.37 -5.22 -16.78
C MET A 191 7.63 -4.22 -15.88
N ASN A 192 6.33 -4.44 -15.66
CA ASN A 192 5.56 -3.67 -14.69
C ASN A 192 5.81 -4.17 -13.27
N VAL A 193 6.73 -3.51 -12.56
CA VAL A 193 7.10 -3.81 -11.18
C VAL A 193 6.51 -2.82 -10.16
N THR A 194 5.55 -1.96 -10.57
CA THR A 194 5.01 -0.92 -9.69
C THR A 194 4.43 -1.50 -8.40
N ALA A 195 3.71 -2.62 -8.49
CA ALA A 195 3.14 -3.28 -7.31
C ALA A 195 4.23 -3.80 -6.36
N LEU A 196 5.27 -4.44 -6.90
CA LEU A 196 6.39 -4.95 -6.11
C LEU A 196 7.16 -3.83 -5.42
N LEU A 197 7.40 -2.72 -6.13
CA LEU A 197 8.02 -1.53 -5.55
C LEU A 197 7.13 -0.86 -4.49
N SER A 198 5.83 -0.71 -4.76
CA SER A 198 4.88 -0.11 -3.80
C SER A 198 4.84 -0.91 -2.51
N TRP A 199 4.80 -2.24 -2.63
CA TRP A 199 4.82 -3.15 -1.50
C TRP A 199 6.14 -3.08 -0.73
N LEU A 200 7.30 -3.26 -1.40
CA LEU A 200 8.61 -3.23 -0.76
C LEU A 200 8.82 -1.93 0.02
N ILE A 201 8.54 -0.79 -0.62
CA ILE A 201 8.68 0.52 0.01
C ILE A 201 7.71 0.66 1.19
N GLY A 202 6.45 0.25 1.02
CA GLY A 202 5.44 0.31 2.07
C GLY A 202 5.78 -0.51 3.32
N VAL A 203 6.38 -1.69 3.15
CA VAL A 203 6.80 -2.56 4.26
C VAL A 203 8.05 -2.03 4.96
N VAL A 204 8.99 -1.48 4.22
CA VAL A 204 10.31 -1.08 4.74
C VAL A 204 10.28 0.31 5.38
N MET A 205 9.59 1.28 4.79
CA MET A 205 9.62 2.68 5.26
C MET A 205 9.24 2.86 6.74
N PRO A 206 8.23 2.16 7.31
CA PRO A 206 7.93 2.24 8.74
C PRO A 206 9.07 1.76 9.64
N GLN A 207 9.92 0.87 9.15
CA GLN A 207 10.98 0.23 9.94
C GLN A 207 12.26 1.07 9.99
N ILE A 208 12.48 1.91 8.97
CA ILE A 208 13.69 2.73 8.88
C ILE A 208 13.63 3.96 9.83
N GLY A 209 12.46 4.30 10.36
CA GLY A 209 12.27 5.49 11.20
C GLY A 209 12.45 6.80 10.41
N PRO A 210 12.09 7.95 10.98
CA PRO A 210 12.16 9.23 10.28
C PRO A 210 13.61 9.60 9.92
N VAL A 211 13.81 10.01 8.66
CA VAL A 211 15.06 10.61 8.20
C VAL A 211 15.11 12.04 8.73
N GLY A 212 15.65 12.20 9.93
CA GLY A 212 15.71 13.48 10.63
C GLY A 212 14.62 13.57 11.69
N GLY A 213 15.04 13.68 12.95
CA GLY A 213 14.14 13.91 14.06
C GLY A 213 13.38 15.22 13.86
N SER A 214 12.10 15.10 13.54
CA SER A 214 11.12 16.15 13.80
C SER A 214 9.91 15.44 14.38
N ILE A 215 9.83 15.40 15.70
CA ILE A 215 8.55 15.31 16.39
C ILE A 215 7.96 16.71 16.23
N SER A 216 6.93 16.84 15.41
CA SER A 216 6.05 18.01 15.36
C SER A 216 4.69 17.54 14.91
#